data_AF-A0A482J263-F1
#
_entry.id   AF-A0A482J263-F1
#
_cell.length_a   1.000
_cell.length_b   1.000
_cell.length_c   1.000
_cell.angle_alpha   90.00
_cell.angle_beta   90.00
_cell.angle_gamma   90.00
#
_symmetry.space_group_name_H-M   'P 1'
#
loop_
_entity.id
_entity.type
_entity.pdbx_description
1 polymer ?
#
loop_
_entity_poly.entity_id
_entity_poly.type
_entity_poly.pdbx_seq_one_letter_code
_entity_poly.pdbx_strand_id
1 'polypeptide(L)'
;MGNTASASGNNSTAIGANTKATHDNSVALGAGSETDRANSVSVGTAGNERQITNVAAGTAATDAVNVSQLQSGLNDVQNAAINYTNQQVNNVRRDAYAGTASAMAMAALPQATLPGRGMVAMGGGTYGGQSAVALGLSKMSESGRWVFKAQATSNTRGNVGVAAGAGFHW
;
A
#
# COMPACT_ATOMS: atom_id res chain seq x y z
N MET A 1 -31.57 -42.52 4.16
CA MET A 1 -32.90 -42.57 3.54
C MET A 1 -32.77 -42.34 2.04
N GLY A 2 -32.88 -43.40 1.24
CA GLY A 2 -32.69 -43.40 -0.22
C GLY A 2 -32.29 -44.80 -0.70
N ASN A 3 -32.63 -45.18 -1.94
CA ASN A 3 -32.15 -46.44 -2.53
C ASN A 3 -30.62 -46.48 -2.43
N THR A 4 -30.05 -47.60 -2.00
CA THR A 4 -28.59 -47.83 -1.83
C THR A 4 -27.83 -46.81 -0.96
N ALA A 5 -28.53 -46.03 -0.11
CA ALA A 5 -27.90 -45.16 0.86
C ALA A 5 -27.17 -45.97 1.96
N SER A 6 -25.90 -45.69 2.20
CA SER A 6 -25.07 -46.35 3.23
C SER A 6 -24.56 -45.35 4.26
N ALA A 7 -24.82 -45.62 5.54
CA ALA A 7 -24.29 -44.89 6.69
C ALA A 7 -23.48 -45.87 7.54
N SER A 8 -22.23 -46.14 7.14
CA SER A 8 -21.38 -47.17 7.76
C SER A 8 -20.37 -46.62 8.76
N GLY A 9 -20.19 -45.30 8.84
CA GLY A 9 -19.40 -44.67 9.90
C GLY A 9 -20.17 -44.64 11.23
N ASN A 10 -19.46 -44.65 12.36
CA ASN A 10 -20.10 -44.54 13.67
C ASN A 10 -20.85 -43.20 13.76
N ASN A 11 -22.10 -43.18 14.24
CA ASN A 11 -22.94 -41.98 14.33
C ASN A 11 -23.13 -41.22 13.00
N SER A 12 -23.02 -41.90 11.86
CA SER A 12 -23.16 -41.28 10.54
C SER A 12 -24.61 -41.19 10.07
N THR A 13 -24.88 -40.28 9.13
CA THR A 13 -26.20 -40.09 8.50
C THR A 13 -26.06 -40.00 6.99
N ALA A 14 -26.92 -40.71 6.25
CA ALA A 14 -26.93 -40.72 4.78
C ALA A 14 -28.33 -40.39 4.24
N ILE A 15 -28.47 -39.32 3.46
CA ILE A 15 -29.75 -38.80 2.94
C ILE A 15 -29.66 -38.58 1.42
N GLY A 16 -30.37 -39.40 0.64
CA GLY A 16 -30.34 -39.41 -0.83
C GLY A 16 -30.03 -40.79 -1.40
N ALA A 17 -30.37 -41.04 -2.66
CA ALA A 17 -30.02 -42.31 -3.31
C ALA A 17 -28.50 -42.39 -3.55
N ASN A 18 -27.90 -43.57 -3.40
CA ASN A 18 -26.47 -43.82 -3.59
C ASN A 18 -25.52 -42.97 -2.70
N THR A 19 -25.99 -42.41 -1.58
CA THR A 19 -25.10 -41.68 -0.65
C THR A 19 -24.22 -42.62 0.16
N LYS A 20 -22.98 -42.23 0.47
CA LYS A 20 -22.08 -42.99 1.34
C LYS A 20 -21.51 -42.12 2.47
N ALA A 21 -22.05 -42.27 3.67
CA ALA A 21 -21.52 -41.69 4.90
C ALA A 21 -20.65 -42.74 5.63
N THR A 22 -19.39 -42.86 5.21
CA THR A 22 -18.46 -43.90 5.68
C THR A 22 -17.53 -43.44 6.80
N HIS A 23 -17.56 -42.16 7.15
CA HIS A 23 -16.72 -41.58 8.21
C HIS A 23 -17.52 -41.33 9.50
N ASP A 24 -16.86 -41.38 10.65
CA ASP A 24 -17.50 -41.20 11.96
C ASP A 24 -18.08 -39.79 12.13
N ASN A 25 -19.25 -39.69 12.78
CA ASN A 25 -19.96 -38.45 13.07
C ASN A 25 -20.14 -37.55 11.84
N SER A 26 -20.48 -38.13 10.69
CA SER A 26 -20.58 -37.41 9.41
C SER A 26 -21.95 -37.52 8.75
N VAL A 27 -22.25 -36.60 7.83
CA VAL A 27 -23.49 -36.57 7.06
C VAL A 27 -23.19 -36.53 5.56
N ALA A 28 -23.72 -37.49 4.79
CA ALA A 28 -23.81 -37.40 3.33
C ALA A 28 -25.21 -36.91 2.92
N LEU A 29 -25.30 -35.74 2.28
CA LEU A 29 -26.56 -35.08 1.93
C LEU A 29 -26.69 -34.86 0.42
N GLY A 30 -27.75 -35.41 -0.17
CA GLY A 30 -28.06 -35.34 -1.60
C GLY A 30 -27.60 -36.59 -2.37
N ALA A 31 -28.31 -36.96 -3.43
CA ALA A 31 -28.05 -38.21 -4.15
C ALA A 31 -26.59 -38.30 -4.66
N GLY A 32 -25.92 -39.43 -4.43
CA GLY A 32 -24.52 -39.64 -4.83
C GLY A 32 -23.47 -38.88 -4.02
N SER A 33 -23.83 -38.19 -2.93
CA SER A 33 -22.85 -37.56 -2.03
C SER A 33 -22.08 -38.60 -1.23
N GLU A 34 -20.80 -38.34 -1.00
CA GLU A 34 -19.93 -39.17 -0.16
C GLU A 34 -19.16 -38.31 0.84
N THR A 35 -19.03 -38.77 2.08
CA THR A 35 -18.24 -38.10 3.11
C THR A 35 -16.76 -38.39 2.90
N ASP A 36 -15.88 -37.41 3.11
CA ASP A 36 -14.42 -37.53 2.96
C ASP A 36 -13.65 -37.45 4.29
N ARG A 37 -14.32 -37.13 5.40
CA ARG A 37 -13.73 -36.98 6.74
C ARG A 37 -14.77 -37.09 7.85
N ALA A 38 -14.32 -37.41 9.05
CA ALA A 38 -15.15 -37.42 10.26
C ALA A 38 -15.61 -36.00 10.65
N ASN A 39 -16.70 -35.89 11.42
CA ASN A 39 -17.25 -34.60 11.91
C ASN A 39 -17.57 -33.59 10.79
N SER A 40 -18.18 -34.04 9.69
CA SER A 40 -18.43 -33.19 8.51
C SER A 40 -19.80 -33.42 7.88
N VAL A 41 -20.26 -32.45 7.09
CA VAL A 41 -21.42 -32.60 6.19
C VAL A 41 -20.91 -32.47 4.77
N SER A 42 -21.00 -33.55 3.99
CA SER A 42 -20.72 -33.53 2.56
C SER A 42 -22.01 -33.35 1.76
N VAL A 43 -22.00 -32.37 0.87
CA VAL A 43 -23.11 -32.08 -0.05
C VAL A 43 -22.85 -32.59 -1.48
N GLY A 44 -21.79 -33.38 -1.69
CA GLY A 44 -21.40 -33.88 -3.01
C GLY A 44 -20.21 -34.82 -2.94
N THR A 45 -19.41 -34.82 -4.00
CA THR A 45 -18.10 -35.50 -4.08
C THR A 45 -17.13 -34.61 -4.87
N ALA A 46 -15.84 -34.93 -4.83
CA ALA A 46 -14.85 -34.21 -5.65
C ALA A 46 -15.25 -34.27 -7.14
N GLY A 47 -15.34 -33.10 -7.79
CA GLY A 47 -15.81 -32.95 -9.16
C GLY A 47 -17.32 -33.01 -9.35
N ASN A 48 -18.11 -33.24 -8.29
CA ASN A 48 -19.57 -33.18 -8.28
C ASN A 48 -20.05 -32.35 -7.08
N GLU A 49 -19.42 -31.20 -6.85
CA GLU A 49 -19.78 -30.28 -5.80
C GLU A 49 -21.16 -29.65 -6.05
N ARG A 50 -21.88 -29.36 -4.96
CA ARG A 50 -23.14 -28.63 -5.02
C ARG A 50 -22.98 -27.24 -4.45
N GLN A 51 -23.73 -26.30 -5.02
CA GLN A 51 -23.89 -24.98 -4.42
C GLN A 51 -24.84 -25.06 -3.22
N ILE A 52 -24.48 -24.37 -2.14
CA ILE A 52 -25.36 -24.13 -1.00
C ILE A 52 -25.90 -22.70 -1.18
N THR A 53 -27.17 -22.58 -1.56
CA THR A 53 -27.81 -21.30 -1.86
C THR A 53 -28.72 -20.85 -0.72
N ASN A 54 -29.08 -19.55 -0.73
CA ASN A 54 -29.91 -18.92 0.32
C ASN A 54 -29.25 -18.91 1.72
N VAL A 55 -27.92 -18.81 1.75
CA VAL A 55 -27.15 -18.64 2.98
C VAL A 55 -27.26 -17.19 3.44
N ALA A 56 -28.00 -16.96 4.53
CA ALA A 56 -28.03 -15.67 5.21
C ALA A 56 -26.62 -15.26 5.68
N ALA A 57 -26.40 -13.96 5.90
CA ALA A 57 -25.12 -13.49 6.40
C ALA A 57 -24.80 -14.09 7.78
N GLY A 58 -23.61 -14.64 7.94
CA GLY A 58 -23.14 -15.17 9.21
C GLY A 58 -22.96 -14.06 10.25
N THR A 59 -23.28 -14.37 11.51
CA THR A 59 -23.26 -13.45 12.65
C THR A 59 -22.34 -13.90 13.79
N ALA A 60 -22.08 -15.19 13.90
CA ALA A 60 -21.11 -15.79 14.82
C ALA A 60 -19.85 -16.26 14.08
N ALA A 61 -18.75 -16.45 14.82
CA ALA A 61 -17.45 -16.83 14.26
C ALA A 61 -17.44 -18.21 13.55
N THR A 62 -18.44 -19.05 13.83
CA THR A 62 -18.59 -20.40 13.25
C THR A 62 -19.69 -20.47 12.19
N ASP A 63 -20.30 -19.35 11.82
CA ASP A 63 -21.32 -19.32 10.77
C ASP A 63 -20.67 -19.39 9.38
N ALA A 64 -21.39 -19.95 8.41
CA ALA A 64 -20.95 -19.90 7.03
C ALA A 64 -20.96 -18.45 6.52
N VAL A 65 -19.89 -18.07 5.81
CA VAL A 65 -19.79 -16.78 5.12
C VAL A 65 -20.44 -16.90 3.75
N ASN A 66 -21.37 -16.02 3.41
CA ASN A 66 -21.92 -15.97 2.05
C ASN A 66 -21.05 -15.11 1.10
N VAL A 67 -21.28 -15.23 -0.20
CA VAL A 67 -20.48 -14.53 -1.22
C VAL A 67 -20.55 -13.00 -1.08
N SER A 68 -21.69 -12.46 -0.64
CA SER A 68 -21.84 -11.01 -0.46
C SER A 68 -20.97 -10.45 0.69
N GLN A 69 -20.84 -11.19 1.80
CA GLN A 69 -19.94 -10.82 2.90
C GLN A 69 -18.48 -10.87 2.45
N LEU A 70 -18.08 -11.92 1.71
CA LEU A 70 -16.73 -12.05 1.18
C LEU A 70 -16.39 -10.89 0.23
N GLN A 71 -17.26 -10.60 -0.74
CA GLN A 71 -17.07 -9.50 -1.69
C GLN A 71 -16.98 -8.14 -0.98
N SER A 72 -17.82 -7.90 0.03
CA SER A 72 -17.78 -6.67 0.83
C SER A 72 -16.43 -6.51 1.53
N GLY A 73 -15.96 -7.56 2.22
CA GLY A 73 -14.65 -7.53 2.88
C GLY A 73 -13.48 -7.34 1.91
N LEU A 74 -13.53 -7.95 0.72
CA LEU A 74 -12.50 -7.76 -0.31
C LEU A 74 -12.49 -6.33 -0.86
N ASN A 75 -13.66 -5.73 -1.08
CA ASN A 75 -13.79 -4.33 -1.50
C ASN A 75 -13.25 -3.37 -0.44
N ASP A 76 -13.53 -3.62 0.84
CA ASP A 76 -13.01 -2.80 1.94
C ASP A 76 -11.48 -2.83 1.99
N VAL A 77 -10.88 -4.02 1.87
CA VAL A 77 -9.42 -4.19 1.82
C VAL A 77 -8.82 -3.50 0.59
N GLN A 78 -9.44 -3.66 -0.58
CA GLN A 78 -9.00 -3.01 -1.81
C GLN A 78 -9.03 -1.47 -1.67
N ASN A 79 -10.12 -0.93 -1.15
CA ASN A 79 -10.27 0.51 -0.93
C ASN A 79 -9.25 1.05 0.08
N ALA A 80 -8.99 0.30 1.17
CA ALA A 80 -7.97 0.66 2.14
C ALA A 80 -6.56 0.71 1.50
N ALA A 81 -6.21 -0.27 0.68
CA ALA A 81 -4.93 -0.33 -0.01
C ALA A 81 -4.75 0.81 -1.03
N ILE A 82 -5.80 1.13 -1.80
CA ILE A 82 -5.80 2.25 -2.75
C ILE A 82 -5.63 3.57 -2.01
N ASN A 83 -6.38 3.79 -0.92
CA ASN A 83 -6.29 5.01 -0.13
C ASN A 83 -4.91 5.20 0.50
N TYR A 84 -4.34 4.14 1.07
CA TYR A 84 -2.98 4.15 1.60
C TYR A 84 -1.98 4.55 0.52
N THR A 85 -2.06 3.93 -0.66
CA THR A 85 -1.14 4.21 -1.78
C THR A 85 -1.28 5.63 -2.28
N ASN A 86 -2.51 6.13 -2.44
CA ASN A 86 -2.76 7.51 -2.87
C ASN A 86 -2.19 8.54 -1.87
N GLN A 87 -2.29 8.27 -0.57
CA GLN A 87 -1.69 9.13 0.45
C GLN A 87 -0.15 9.14 0.35
N GLN A 88 0.47 7.97 0.17
CA GLN A 88 1.92 7.88 0.00
C GLN A 88 2.39 8.58 -1.28
N VAL A 89 1.71 8.39 -2.40
CA VAL A 89 2.00 9.09 -3.66
C VAL A 89 1.87 10.61 -3.51
N ASN A 90 0.82 11.08 -2.83
CA ASN A 90 0.63 12.50 -2.56
C ASN A 90 1.71 13.07 -1.62
N ASN A 91 2.21 12.28 -0.66
CA ASN A 91 3.33 12.68 0.20
C ASN A 91 4.62 12.81 -0.60
N VAL A 92 4.98 11.79 -1.38
CA VAL A 92 6.18 11.81 -2.24
C VAL A 92 6.14 12.96 -3.23
N ARG A 93 4.98 13.21 -3.86
CA ARG A 93 4.79 14.35 -4.77
C ARG A 93 5.03 15.69 -4.06
N ARG A 94 4.51 15.86 -2.83
CA ARG A 94 4.73 17.09 -2.04
C ARG A 94 6.20 17.24 -1.62
N ASP A 95 6.87 16.17 -1.23
CA ASP A 95 8.29 16.19 -0.87
C ASP A 95 9.14 16.56 -2.10
N ALA A 96 8.83 16.00 -3.28
CA ALA A 96 9.49 16.36 -4.53
C ALA A 96 9.28 17.84 -4.90
N TYR A 97 8.05 18.34 -4.80
CA TYR A 97 7.77 19.76 -5.07
C TYR A 97 8.49 20.70 -4.11
N ALA A 98 8.59 20.34 -2.84
CA ALA A 98 9.37 21.09 -1.85
C ALA A 98 10.87 21.05 -2.17
N GLY A 99 11.38 19.91 -2.64
CA GLY A 99 12.74 19.80 -3.20
C GLY A 99 12.98 20.76 -4.36
N THR A 100 12.06 20.85 -5.33
CA THR A 100 12.15 21.82 -6.44
C THR A 100 12.10 23.26 -5.94
N ALA A 101 11.19 23.58 -5.02
CA ALA A 101 11.14 24.91 -4.40
C ALA A 101 12.47 25.28 -3.71
N SER A 102 13.11 24.29 -3.06
CA SER A 102 14.42 24.44 -2.42
C SER A 102 15.51 24.75 -3.43
N ALA A 103 15.51 24.05 -4.57
CA ALA A 103 16.44 24.31 -5.67
C ALA A 103 16.24 25.70 -6.27
N MET A 104 15.00 26.16 -6.47
CA MET A 104 14.74 27.52 -6.95
C MET A 104 15.18 28.59 -5.95
N ALA A 105 14.93 28.39 -4.66
CA ALA A 105 15.38 29.30 -3.61
C ALA A 105 16.91 29.45 -3.62
N MET A 106 17.63 28.33 -3.78
CA MET A 106 19.09 28.32 -3.90
C MET A 106 19.60 28.96 -5.21
N ALA A 107 18.94 28.69 -6.33
CA ALA A 107 19.30 29.24 -7.64
C ALA A 107 19.13 30.77 -7.69
N ALA A 108 18.17 31.32 -6.94
CA ALA A 108 17.94 32.75 -6.83
C ALA A 108 19.01 33.49 -5.99
N LEU A 109 19.91 32.78 -5.29
CA LEU A 109 20.92 33.41 -4.44
C LEU A 109 21.98 34.13 -5.29
N PRO A 110 22.18 35.45 -5.11
CA PRO A 110 23.31 36.16 -5.74
C PRO A 110 24.67 35.60 -5.34
N GLN A 111 25.71 35.96 -6.10
CA GLN A 111 27.10 35.55 -5.86
C GLN A 111 28.01 36.77 -5.76
N ALA A 112 29.06 36.68 -4.94
CA ALA A 112 30.10 37.70 -4.83
C ALA A 112 30.84 37.89 -6.16
N THR A 113 30.88 39.12 -6.66
CA THR A 113 31.57 39.50 -7.91
C THR A 113 32.80 40.39 -7.70
N LEU A 114 33.11 40.75 -6.44
CA LEU A 114 34.22 41.65 -6.09
C LEU A 114 35.41 40.84 -5.52
N PRO A 115 36.63 40.98 -6.09
CA PRO A 115 37.84 40.30 -5.58
C PRO A 115 38.10 40.57 -4.09
N GLY A 116 38.49 39.52 -3.37
CA GLY A 116 38.78 39.56 -1.94
C GLY A 116 37.55 39.66 -1.02
N ARG A 117 36.35 39.92 -1.56
CA ARG A 117 35.12 40.11 -0.77
C ARG A 117 34.25 38.86 -0.72
N GLY A 118 33.64 38.65 0.44
CA GLY A 118 32.58 37.67 0.64
C GLY A 118 31.20 38.31 0.50
N MET A 119 30.17 37.49 0.32
CA MET A 119 28.75 37.87 0.28
C MET A 119 27.93 36.85 1.06
N VAL A 120 26.96 37.35 1.83
CA VAL A 120 25.87 36.56 2.41
C VAL A 120 24.60 36.90 1.64
N ALA A 121 23.83 35.88 1.27
CA ALA A 121 22.59 36.02 0.52
C ALA A 121 21.47 35.19 1.14
N MET A 122 20.23 35.62 0.92
CA MET A 122 19.02 34.85 1.21
C MET A 122 18.10 34.84 -0.02
N GLY A 123 17.35 33.76 -0.19
CA GLY A 123 16.48 33.55 -1.34
C GLY A 123 15.26 32.72 -0.96
N GLY A 124 14.20 32.84 -1.77
CA GLY A 124 12.96 32.10 -1.60
C GLY A 124 12.56 31.42 -2.91
N GLY A 125 11.82 30.32 -2.82
CA GLY A 125 11.32 29.59 -3.98
C GLY A 125 9.98 28.93 -3.68
N THR A 126 9.11 28.87 -4.69
CA THR A 126 7.77 28.25 -4.55
C THR A 126 7.47 27.36 -5.75
N TYR A 127 7.04 26.11 -5.53
CA TYR A 127 6.68 25.21 -6.62
C TYR A 127 5.58 24.24 -6.18
N GLY A 128 4.55 24.06 -7.01
CA GLY A 128 3.50 23.06 -6.76
C GLY A 128 2.81 23.18 -5.40
N GLY A 129 2.66 24.40 -4.85
CA GLY A 129 2.07 24.65 -3.53
C GLY A 129 3.01 24.42 -2.35
N GLN A 130 4.30 24.17 -2.60
CA GLN A 130 5.35 24.13 -1.57
C GLN A 130 6.23 25.37 -1.66
N SER A 131 6.92 25.69 -0.56
CA SER A 131 7.83 26.84 -0.49
C SER A 131 9.12 26.46 0.21
N ALA A 132 10.19 27.19 -0.09
CA ALA A 132 11.49 27.01 0.53
C ALA A 132 12.21 28.34 0.69
N VAL A 133 13.10 28.38 1.67
CA VAL A 133 14.02 29.47 1.94
C VAL A 133 15.44 28.94 1.87
N ALA A 134 16.34 29.73 1.30
CA ALA A 134 17.75 29.40 1.19
C ALA A 134 18.63 30.52 1.74
N LEU A 135 19.77 30.13 2.30
CA LEU A 135 20.84 31.01 2.74
C LEU A 135 22.13 30.59 2.04
N GLY A 136 22.94 31.56 1.62
CA GLY A 136 24.18 31.29 0.92
C GLY A 136 25.31 32.21 1.32
N LEU A 137 26.51 31.66 1.23
CA LEU A 137 27.78 32.36 1.35
C LEU A 137 28.52 32.22 0.03
N SER A 138 29.17 33.27 -0.43
CA SER A 138 30.10 33.19 -1.55
C SER A 138 31.30 34.11 -1.36
N LYS A 139 32.44 33.79 -1.97
CA LYS A 139 33.66 34.61 -1.90
C LYS A 139 34.45 34.50 -3.19
N MET A 140 34.96 35.63 -3.67
CA MET A 140 35.93 35.68 -4.76
C MET A 140 37.35 35.85 -4.17
N SER A 141 38.34 35.15 -4.72
CA SER A 141 39.74 35.28 -4.30
C SER A 141 40.25 36.70 -4.53
N GLU A 142 41.30 37.10 -3.80
CA GLU A 142 41.93 38.41 -3.99
C GLU A 142 42.47 38.60 -5.41
N SER A 143 42.94 37.50 -6.03
CA SER A 143 43.36 37.47 -7.43
C SER A 143 42.21 37.62 -8.44
N GLY A 144 40.95 37.56 -8.01
CA GLY A 144 39.77 37.55 -8.88
C GLY A 144 39.57 36.26 -9.68
N ARG A 145 40.49 35.30 -9.58
CA ARG A 145 40.49 34.10 -10.43
C ARG A 145 39.60 32.97 -9.92
N TRP A 146 39.35 32.87 -8.62
CA TRP A 146 38.51 31.81 -8.06
C TRP A 146 37.27 32.37 -7.39
N VAL A 147 36.13 31.71 -7.58
CA VAL A 147 34.88 32.01 -6.88
C VAL A 147 34.38 30.75 -6.18
N PHE A 148 34.06 30.86 -4.90
CA PHE A 148 33.50 29.77 -4.08
C PHE A 148 32.08 30.13 -3.65
N LYS A 149 31.20 29.14 -3.56
CA LYS A 149 29.83 29.28 -3.05
C LYS A 149 29.47 28.08 -2.19
N ALA A 150 28.80 28.34 -1.07
CA ALA A 150 28.17 27.34 -0.22
C ALA A 150 26.78 27.83 0.16
N GLN A 151 25.79 26.95 0.17
CA GLN A 151 24.40 27.32 0.42
C GLN A 151 23.64 26.19 1.11
N ALA A 152 22.64 26.57 1.89
CA ALA A 152 21.73 25.68 2.58
C ALA A 152 20.29 26.14 2.34
N THR A 153 19.33 25.21 2.43
CA THR A 153 17.91 25.48 2.17
C THR A 153 17.04 24.63 3.09
N SER A 154 15.86 25.15 3.43
CA SER A 154 14.82 24.42 4.16
C SER A 154 13.45 24.73 3.54
N ASN A 155 12.53 23.77 3.59
CA ASN A 155 11.25 23.87 2.91
C ASN A 155 10.05 23.53 3.80
N THR A 156 8.84 23.77 3.27
CA THR A 156 7.56 23.55 3.95
C THR A 156 7.28 22.09 4.35
N ARG A 157 8.10 21.14 3.87
CA ARG A 157 8.04 19.71 4.23
C ARG A 157 9.05 19.35 5.33
N GLY A 158 9.80 20.33 5.82
CA GLY A 158 10.83 20.15 6.85
C GLY A 158 12.14 19.53 6.34
N ASN A 159 12.29 19.33 5.02
CA ASN A 159 13.55 18.82 4.49
C ASN A 159 14.59 19.95 4.42
N VAL A 160 15.86 19.59 4.63
CA VAL A 160 17.00 20.48 4.53
C VAL A 160 17.92 20.00 3.41
N GLY A 161 18.47 20.94 2.64
CA GLY A 161 19.45 20.66 1.59
C GLY A 161 20.68 21.55 1.72
N VAL A 162 21.83 21.07 1.25
CA VAL A 162 23.08 21.84 1.18
C VAL A 162 23.73 21.66 -0.20
N ALA A 163 24.43 22.69 -0.67
CA ALA A 163 25.20 22.63 -1.90
C ALA A 163 26.45 23.52 -1.79
N ALA A 164 27.52 23.14 -2.48
CA ALA A 164 28.73 23.96 -2.61
C ALA A 164 29.30 23.84 -4.03
N GLY A 165 30.04 24.85 -4.47
CA GLY A 165 30.66 24.88 -5.79
C GLY A 165 31.80 25.88 -5.86
N ALA A 166 32.67 25.69 -6.86
CA ALA A 166 33.76 26.61 -7.18
C ALA A 166 33.85 26.84 -8.69
N GLY A 167 34.28 28.03 -9.09
CA GLY A 167 34.52 28.41 -10.49
C GLY A 167 35.85 29.13 -10.65
N PHE A 168 36.44 29.05 -11.85
CA PHE A 168 37.73 29.67 -12.17
C PHE A 168 37.63 30.59 -13.40
N HIS A 169 38.16 31.80 -13.28
CA HIS A 169 38.36 32.74 -14.35
C HIS A 169 39.81 32.65 -14.86
N TRP A 170 39.97 32.42 -16.17
CA TRP A 170 41.26 32.37 -16.86
C TRP A 170 41.55 33.67 -17.60
#